data_AF-A0AAD4XS73-F1
#
_entry.id   AF-A0AAD4XS73-F1
#
_cell.length_a   1.000
_cell.length_b   1.000
_cell.length_c   1.000
_cell.angle_alpha   90.00
_cell.angle_beta   90.00
_cell.angle_gamma   90.00
#
_symmetry.space_group_name_H-M   'P 1'
#
loop_
_entity.id
_entity.type
_entity.pdbx_description
1 polymer ?
#
loop_
_entity_poly.entity_id
_entity_poly.type
_entity_poly.pdbx_seq_one_letter_code
_entity_poly.pdbx_strand_id
1 'polypeptide(L)'
;MDAELLELQRQFEFAQQAKSSIRLSDRNVVELVQKLQELRIIDFDLLHTVSGKEYITPDQLKYEMITEINKSGRVSLLDLSDIIGVDLYHIEKQAQVIVNEDKELMLIQ
;
A
#
# COMPACT_ATOMS: atom_id res chain seq x y z
N MET A 1 2.12 -10.61 -46.12
CA MET A 1 1.95 -11.21 -44.78
C MET A 1 3.04 -10.75 -43.83
N ASP A 2 4.30 -10.67 -44.25
CA ASP A 2 5.42 -10.22 -43.39
C ASP A 2 5.51 -8.70 -43.12
N ALA A 3 4.97 -7.85 -44.01
CA ALA A 3 5.09 -6.39 -43.86
C ALA A 3 4.29 -5.85 -42.66
N GLU A 4 3.09 -6.37 -42.43
CA GLU A 4 2.24 -5.99 -41.30
C GLU A 4 2.85 -6.45 -39.97
N LEU A 5 3.48 -7.64 -39.95
CA LEU A 5 4.17 -8.16 -38.77
C LEU A 5 5.39 -7.30 -38.40
N LEU A 6 6.13 -6.82 -39.40
CA LEU A 6 7.29 -5.95 -39.23
C LEU A 6 6.88 -4.57 -38.69
N GLU A 7 5.76 -4.04 -39.18
CA GLU A 7 5.21 -2.78 -38.72
C GLU A 7 4.72 -2.88 -37.26
N LEU A 8 4.08 -3.98 -36.91
CA LEU A 8 3.64 -4.27 -35.54
C LEU A 8 4.82 -4.42 -34.57
N GLN A 9 5.91 -5.10 -34.99
CA GLN A 9 7.14 -5.20 -34.20
C GLN A 9 7.77 -3.83 -33.96
N ARG A 10 7.81 -2.97 -34.99
CA ARG A 10 8.35 -1.61 -34.85
C ARG A 10 7.53 -0.75 -33.89
N GLN A 11 6.20 -0.88 -33.93
CA GLN A 11 5.31 -0.19 -32.99
C GLN A 11 5.48 -0.70 -31.55
N PHE A 12 5.65 -2.01 -31.38
CA PHE A 12 5.88 -2.63 -30.07
C PHE A 12 7.24 -2.24 -29.47
N GLU A 13 8.31 -2.21 -30.26
CA GLU A 13 9.62 -1.69 -29.83
C GLU A 13 9.54 -0.23 -29.41
N PHE A 14 8.84 0.62 -30.18
CA PHE A 14 8.65 2.03 -29.83
C PHE A 14 7.89 2.20 -28.50
N ALA A 15 6.83 1.41 -28.29
CA ALA A 15 6.07 1.42 -27.04
C ALA A 15 6.89 0.91 -25.84
N GLN A 16 7.76 -0.08 -26.03
CA GLN A 16 8.67 -0.56 -24.98
C GLN A 16 9.83 0.41 -24.69
N GLN A 17 10.29 1.15 -25.70
CA GLN A 17 11.33 2.17 -25.55
C GLN A 17 10.79 3.47 -24.92
N ALA A 18 9.47 3.68 -24.92
CA ALA A 18 8.79 4.67 -24.08
C ALA A 18 8.87 4.28 -22.60
N LYS A 19 10.09 4.13 -22.08
CA LYS A 19 10.35 4.07 -20.65
C LYS A 19 9.99 5.44 -20.08
N SER A 20 9.09 5.46 -19.10
CA SER A 20 8.81 6.61 -18.27
C SER A 20 10.13 7.28 -17.89
N SER A 21 10.34 8.53 -18.34
CA SER A 21 11.65 9.21 -18.33
C SER A 21 12.21 9.46 -16.92
N ILE A 22 11.45 9.12 -15.88
CA ILE A 22 11.77 9.37 -14.49
C ILE A 22 11.67 8.04 -13.74
N ARG A 23 12.80 7.35 -13.62
CA ARG A 23 12.94 6.23 -12.67
C ARG A 23 13.31 6.84 -11.32
N LEU A 24 12.33 6.97 -10.44
CA LEU A 24 12.59 7.38 -9.06
C LEU A 24 13.31 6.22 -8.35
N SER A 25 14.49 6.49 -7.80
CA SER A 25 15.11 5.56 -6.85
C SER A 25 14.30 5.55 -5.55
N ASP A 26 14.33 4.46 -4.78
CA ASP A 26 13.60 4.33 -3.51
C ASP A 26 13.88 5.51 -2.56
N ARG A 27 15.16 5.94 -2.51
CA ARG A 27 15.57 7.12 -1.75
C ARG A 27 14.89 8.41 -2.23
N ASN A 28 14.77 8.61 -3.54
CA ASN A 28 14.10 9.79 -4.08
C ASN A 28 12.59 9.78 -3.78
N VAL A 29 11.96 8.60 -3.72
CA VAL A 29 10.55 8.47 -3.33
C VAL A 29 10.36 8.89 -1.88
N VAL A 30 11.21 8.42 -0.96
CA VAL A 30 11.17 8.80 0.47
C VAL A 30 11.32 10.31 0.65
N GLU A 31 12.34 10.92 0.02
CA GLU A 31 12.57 12.37 0.10
C GLU A 31 11.41 13.16 -0.50
N LEU A 32 10.79 12.67 -1.57
CA LEU A 32 9.67 13.32 -2.21
C LEU A 32 8.42 13.26 -1.32
N VAL A 33 8.13 12.11 -0.72
CA VAL A 33 7.02 11.95 0.24
C VAL A 33 7.20 12.85 1.45
N GLN A 34 8.42 12.93 2.00
CA GLN A 34 8.72 13.86 3.10
C GLN A 34 8.49 15.32 2.68
N LYS A 35 9.00 15.74 1.51
CA LYS A 35 8.77 17.10 0.99
C LYS A 35 7.29 17.41 0.77
N LEU A 36 6.51 16.44 0.30
CA LEU A 36 5.06 16.59 0.11
C LEU A 36 4.33 16.80 1.45
N GLN A 37 4.78 16.13 2.53
CA GLN A 37 4.27 16.37 3.89
C GLN A 37 4.70 17.75 4.42
N GLU A 38 5.97 18.15 4.23
CA GLU A 38 6.47 19.47 4.65
C GLU A 38 5.70 20.62 3.99
N LEU A 39 5.38 20.46 2.71
CA LEU A 39 4.59 21.42 1.94
C LEU A 39 3.08 21.37 2.23
N ARG A 40 2.64 20.47 3.13
CA ARG A 40 1.22 20.17 3.43
C ARG A 40 0.37 19.87 2.19
N ILE A 41 0.98 19.28 1.17
CA ILE A 41 0.25 18.75 0.01
C ILE A 41 -0.39 17.42 0.41
N ILE A 42 0.30 16.66 1.27
CA ILE A 42 -0.22 15.49 1.97
C ILE A 42 -0.47 15.91 3.42
N ASP A 43 -1.74 16.05 3.80
CA ASP A 43 -2.16 16.41 5.18
C ASP A 43 -2.60 15.18 5.99
N PHE A 44 -2.52 13.98 5.41
CA PHE A 44 -2.90 12.74 6.08
C PHE A 44 -1.70 12.01 6.68
N ASP A 45 -1.96 11.32 7.78
CA ASP A 45 -0.96 10.52 8.50
C ASP A 45 -0.46 9.37 7.62
N LEU A 46 0.86 9.20 7.56
CA LEU A 46 1.51 8.19 6.73
C LEU A 46 2.29 7.24 7.64
N LEU A 47 1.87 5.99 7.67
CA LEU A 47 2.54 4.93 8.41
C LEU A 47 3.60 4.29 7.50
N HIS A 48 4.59 3.64 8.11
CA HIS A 48 5.58 2.84 7.39
C HIS A 48 5.46 1.37 7.77
N THR A 49 5.82 0.49 6.84
CA THR A 49 5.94 -0.94 7.13
C THR A 49 7.11 -1.21 8.09
N VAL A 50 7.14 -2.39 8.72
CA VAL A 50 8.24 -2.80 9.61
C VAL A 50 9.60 -2.82 8.90
N SER A 51 9.58 -3.02 7.57
CA SER A 51 10.77 -2.94 6.73
C SER A 51 11.23 -1.51 6.44
N GLY A 52 10.37 -0.50 6.69
CA GLY A 52 10.61 0.91 6.39
C GLY A 52 10.69 1.23 4.89
N LYS A 53 10.27 0.29 4.03
CA LYS A 53 10.38 0.40 2.56
C LYS A 53 9.10 0.91 1.92
N GLU A 54 7.98 0.76 2.61
CA GLU A 54 6.66 1.04 2.08
C GLU A 54 5.91 1.96 3.03
N TYR A 55 5.08 2.80 2.44
CA TYR A 55 4.18 3.68 3.14
C TYR A 55 2.77 3.17 3.01
N ILE A 56 2.01 3.25 4.10
CA ILE A 56 0.62 2.86 4.15
C ILE A 56 -0.19 3.94 4.87
N THR A 57 -1.34 4.28 4.32
CA THR A 57 -2.27 5.20 4.98
C THR A 57 -3.11 4.43 6.00
N PRO A 58 -3.60 5.07 7.07
CA PRO A 58 -4.47 4.41 8.04
C PRO A 58 -5.77 3.88 7.41
N ASP A 59 -6.27 4.55 6.37
CA ASP A 59 -7.45 4.09 5.62
C ASP A 59 -7.17 2.81 4.83
N GLN A 60 -6.00 2.72 4.18
CA GLN A 60 -5.59 1.50 3.49
C GLN A 60 -5.35 0.36 4.48
N LEU A 61 -4.74 0.65 5.64
CA LEU A 61 -4.56 -0.31 6.72
C LEU A 61 -5.91 -0.88 7.18
N LYS A 62 -6.90 -0.01 7.38
CA LYS A 62 -8.27 -0.40 7.74
C LYS A 62 -8.88 -1.33 6.69
N TYR A 63 -8.77 -0.98 5.42
CA TYR A 63 -9.30 -1.77 4.31
C TYR A 63 -8.68 -3.18 4.25
N GLU A 64 -7.36 -3.28 4.36
CA GLU A 64 -6.65 -4.57 4.35
C GLU A 64 -7.07 -5.42 5.56
N MET A 65 -7.14 -4.85 6.75
CA MET A 65 -7.59 -5.55 7.96
C MET A 65 -9.01 -6.11 7.80
N ILE A 66 -9.95 -5.30 7.33
CA ILE A 66 -11.35 -5.74 7.11
C ILE A 66 -11.41 -6.83 6.04
N THR A 67 -10.60 -6.70 4.98
CA THR A 67 -10.54 -7.70 3.91
C THR A 67 -10.04 -9.05 4.44
N GLU A 68 -8.98 -9.06 5.24
CA GLU A 68 -8.44 -10.28 5.85
C GLU A 68 -9.40 -10.88 6.88
N ILE A 69 -10.08 -10.05 7.68
CA ILE A 69 -11.12 -10.51 8.62
C ILE A 69 -12.27 -11.16 7.86
N ASN A 70 -12.73 -10.57 6.74
CA ASN A 70 -13.83 -11.14 5.95
C ASN A 70 -13.46 -12.46 5.26
N LYS A 71 -12.19 -12.65 4.89
CA LYS A 71 -11.71 -13.92 4.30
C LYS A 71 -11.62 -15.04 5.33
N SER A 72 -11.11 -14.75 6.51
CA SER A 72 -10.79 -15.76 7.54
C SER A 72 -11.89 -15.91 8.60
N GLY A 73 -12.81 -14.96 8.70
CA GLY A 73 -13.85 -14.85 9.74
C GLY A 73 -13.30 -14.46 11.13
N ARG A 74 -12.13 -14.99 11.49
CA ARG A 74 -11.37 -14.66 12.70
C ARG A 74 -9.89 -14.65 12.36
N VAL A 75 -9.18 -13.63 12.83
CA VAL A 75 -7.74 -13.47 12.63
C VAL A 75 -7.10 -12.91 13.90
N SER A 76 -5.85 -13.29 14.16
CA SER A 76 -5.07 -12.75 15.27
C SER A 76 -4.41 -11.41 14.87
N LEU A 77 -4.26 -10.48 15.81
CA LEU A 77 -3.58 -9.21 15.53
C LEU A 77 -2.10 -9.42 15.15
N LEU A 78 -1.46 -10.46 15.71
CA LEU A 78 -0.09 -10.86 15.35
C LEU A 78 -0.03 -11.35 13.90
N ASP A 79 -1.02 -12.12 13.48
CA ASP A 79 -1.11 -12.65 12.12
C ASP A 79 -1.38 -11.51 11.12
N LEU A 80 -2.27 -10.57 11.46
CA LEU A 80 -2.47 -9.34 10.68
C LEU A 80 -1.20 -8.50 10.56
N SER A 81 -0.40 -8.40 11.63
CA SER A 81 0.86 -7.66 11.59
C SER A 81 1.89 -8.30 10.65
N ASP A 82 1.91 -9.63 10.55
CA ASP A 82 2.78 -10.38 9.63
C ASP A 82 2.29 -10.28 8.18
N ILE A 83 0.99 -10.47 7.96
CA ILE A 83 0.36 -10.42 6.63
C ILE A 83 0.47 -9.03 6.00
N ILE A 84 0.16 -7.99 6.77
CA ILE A 84 0.15 -6.60 6.29
C ILE A 84 1.55 -5.98 6.37
N GLY A 85 2.44 -6.52 7.21
CA GLY A 85 3.81 -6.02 7.38
C GLY A 85 3.87 -4.68 8.12
N VAL A 86 2.91 -4.40 9.01
CA VAL A 86 2.82 -3.18 9.82
C VAL A 86 3.01 -3.54 11.29
N ASP A 87 3.65 -2.63 12.05
CA ASP A 87 3.92 -2.84 13.46
C ASP A 87 2.63 -3.10 14.25
N LEU A 88 2.72 -4.02 15.22
CA LEU A 88 1.58 -4.45 16.05
C LEU A 88 0.90 -3.26 16.72
N TYR A 89 1.64 -2.24 17.16
CA TYR A 89 1.07 -1.06 17.79
C TYR A 89 0.06 -0.34 16.89
N HIS A 90 0.37 -0.19 15.60
CA HIS A 90 -0.52 0.45 14.64
C HIS A 90 -1.72 -0.43 14.31
N ILE A 91 -1.51 -1.75 14.22
CA ILE A 91 -2.59 -2.74 14.02
C ILE A 91 -3.56 -2.73 15.21
N GLU A 92 -3.07 -2.76 16.44
CA GLU A 92 -3.91 -2.72 17.65
C GLU A 92 -4.73 -1.44 17.73
N LYS A 93 -4.09 -0.29 17.48
CA LYS A 93 -4.77 1.01 17.44
C LYS A 93 -5.87 1.02 16.37
N GLN A 94 -5.58 0.53 15.17
CA GLN A 94 -6.54 0.51 14.07
C GLN A 94 -7.67 -0.50 14.31
N ALA A 95 -7.38 -1.65 14.93
CA ALA A 95 -8.38 -2.64 15.31
C ALA A 95 -9.39 -2.05 16.30
N GLN A 96 -8.92 -1.28 17.28
CA GLN A 96 -9.79 -0.60 18.23
C GLN A 96 -10.72 0.42 17.54
N VAL A 97 -10.22 1.13 16.52
CA VAL A 97 -11.03 2.05 15.71
C VAL A 97 -12.08 1.28 14.92
N ILE A 98 -11.68 0.19 14.25
CA ILE A 98 -12.58 -0.66 13.45
C ILE A 98 -13.72 -1.22 14.29
N VAL A 99 -13.44 -1.77 15.47
CA VAL A 99 -14.47 -2.32 16.37
C VAL A 99 -15.40 -1.25 16.95
N ASN A 100 -14.92 -0.01 17.10
CA ASN A 100 -15.78 1.10 17.51
C ASN A 100 -16.71 1.56 16.38
N GLU A 101 -16.27 1.48 15.12
CA GLU A 101 -17.07 1.87 13.96
C GLU A 101 -18.03 0.76 13.51
N ASP A 102 -17.59 -0.49 13.58
CA ASP A 102 -18.29 -1.66 13.07
C ASP A 102 -18.74 -2.58 14.21
N LYS A 103 -20.05 -2.61 14.45
CA LYS A 103 -20.66 -3.34 15.58
C LYS A 103 -20.67 -4.86 15.38
N GLU A 104 -20.39 -5.34 14.17
CA GLU A 104 -20.34 -6.77 13.88
C GLU A 104 -18.97 -7.38 14.26
N LEU A 105 -17.96 -6.54 14.42
CA LEU A 105 -16.61 -6.94 14.78
C LEU A 105 -16.39 -6.82 16.30
N MET A 106 -15.63 -7.76 16.86
CA MET A 106 -15.31 -7.80 18.28
C MET A 106 -13.88 -8.24 18.51
N LEU A 107 -13.17 -7.54 19.40
CA LEU A 107 -11.87 -7.97 19.90
C LEU A 107 -12.09 -9.04 20.99
N ILE A 108 -11.36 -10.13 20.86
CA ILE A 108 -11.38 -11.26 21.79
C ILE A 108 -10.00 -11.41 22.39
N GLN A 109 -9.94 -11.50 23.73
CA GLN A 109 -8.72 -11.78 24.49
C GLN A 109 -8.49 -13.28 24.65
#